data_AF-A0A7C2DH86-F1
#
_entry.id   AF-A0A7C2DH86-F1
#
_cell.length_a   1.000
_cell.length_b   1.000
_cell.length_c   1.000
_cell.angle_alpha   90.00
_cell.angle_beta   90.00
_cell.angle_gamma   90.00
#
_symmetry.space_group_name_H-M   'P 1'
#
loop_
_entity.id
_entity.type
_entity.pdbx_description
1 polymer ?
#
loop_
_entity_poly.entity_id
_entity_poly.type
_entity_poly.pdbx_seq_one_letter_code
_entity_poly.pdbx_strand_id
1 'polypeptide(L)'
;MPLGERKVELILQELIRRANRSDRRLRILEQRVQALDTRLSGVEDSSFKQAKELRRKLVELEASIRSLAERIVTMESEIDKLANLMKQAAKQSDLKELESMLSLFSPIHSQFVTKQELKRALEELKSKLSA
;
A
#
# COMPACT_ATOMS: atom_id res chain seq x y z
N MET A 1 -80.19 -40.02 29.46
CA MET A 1 -79.86 -39.05 28.39
C MET A 1 -80.08 -39.71 27.05
N PRO A 2 -80.93 -39.15 26.18
CA PRO A 2 -81.09 -39.62 24.80
C PRO A 2 -79.76 -39.62 24.05
N LEU A 3 -79.52 -40.64 23.23
CA LEU A 3 -78.27 -40.88 22.49
C LEU A 3 -77.80 -39.69 21.63
N GLY A 4 -78.72 -38.78 21.25
CA GLY A 4 -78.41 -37.55 20.51
C GLY A 4 -77.63 -36.53 21.35
N GLU A 5 -78.00 -36.34 22.63
CA GLU A 5 -77.34 -35.38 23.52
C GLU A 5 -75.88 -35.76 23.78
N ARG A 6 -75.61 -37.06 23.99
CA ARG A 6 -74.24 -37.57 24.14
C ARG A 6 -73.36 -37.35 22.91
N LYS A 7 -73.91 -37.49 21.70
CA LYS A 7 -73.14 -37.23 20.46
C LYS A 7 -72.80 -35.76 20.31
N VAL A 8 -73.74 -34.86 20.63
CA VAL A 8 -73.50 -33.41 20.61
C VAL A 8 -72.44 -33.03 21.63
N GLU A 9 -72.50 -33.58 22.84
CA GLU A 9 -71.49 -33.35 23.88
C GLU A 9 -70.09 -33.79 23.46
N LEU A 10 -69.95 -34.96 22.83
CA LEU A 10 -68.66 -35.45 22.32
C LEU A 10 -68.10 -34.55 21.21
N ILE A 11 -68.95 -34.07 20.29
CA ILE A 11 -68.54 -33.13 19.24
C ILE A 11 -68.07 -31.82 19.86
N LEU A 12 -68.81 -31.27 20.82
CA LEU A 12 -68.44 -30.05 21.54
C LEU A 12 -67.11 -30.21 22.26
N GLN A 13 -66.89 -31.32 22.96
CA GLN A 13 -65.61 -31.61 23.63
C GLN A 13 -64.45 -31.67 22.63
N GLU A 14 -64.62 -32.29 21.47
CA GLU A 14 -63.58 -32.33 20.44
C GLU A 14 -63.34 -30.97 19.80
N LEU A 15 -64.38 -30.17 19.56
CA LEU A 15 -64.24 -28.78 19.09
C LEU A 15 -63.47 -27.93 20.10
N ILE A 16 -63.79 -28.03 21.39
CA ILE A 16 -63.06 -27.34 22.47
C ILE A 16 -61.59 -27.80 22.51
N ARG A 17 -61.32 -29.11 22.43
CA ARG A 17 -59.94 -29.64 22.37
C ARG A 17 -59.17 -29.15 21.15
N ARG A 18 -59.82 -29.03 19.99
CA ARG A 18 -59.21 -28.48 18.77
C ARG A 18 -58.93 -26.99 18.91
N ALA A 19 -59.89 -26.21 19.41
CA ALA A 19 -59.72 -24.79 19.68
C ALA A 19 -58.54 -24.54 20.64
N ASN A 20 -58.47 -25.27 21.76
CA ASN A 20 -57.39 -25.15 22.73
C ASN A 20 -56.01 -25.53 22.14
N ARG A 21 -55.95 -26.53 21.26
CA ARG A 21 -54.72 -26.89 20.54
C ARG A 21 -54.30 -25.79 19.56
N SER A 22 -55.25 -25.20 18.85
CA SER A 22 -54.97 -24.08 17.94
C SER A 22 -54.49 -22.85 18.70
N ASP A 23 -55.13 -22.51 19.83
CA ASP A 23 -54.74 -21.38 20.68
C ASP A 23 -53.32 -21.54 21.22
N ARG A 24 -52.97 -22.74 21.70
CA ARG A 24 -51.60 -23.06 22.12
C ARG A 24 -50.59 -22.91 20.96
N ARG A 25 -50.96 -23.32 19.74
CA ARG A 25 -50.09 -23.18 18.56
C ARG A 25 -49.92 -21.71 18.17
N LEU A 26 -50.98 -20.90 18.24
CA LEU A 26 -50.93 -19.46 17.97
C LEU A 26 -49.98 -18.77 18.95
N ARG A 27 -50.12 -19.02 20.26
CA ARG A 27 -49.22 -18.45 21.26
C ARG A 27 -47.75 -18.80 21.02
N ILE A 28 -47.45 -20.03 20.61
CA ILE A 28 -46.07 -20.43 20.27
C ILE A 28 -45.57 -19.69 19.03
N LEU A 29 -46.42 -19.50 18.02
CA LEU A 29 -46.06 -18.74 16.82
C LEU A 29 -45.79 -17.28 17.15
N GLU A 30 -46.63 -16.63 17.96
CA GLU A 30 -46.45 -15.24 18.42
C GLU A 30 -45.10 -15.07 19.14
N GLN A 31 -44.77 -15.98 20.07
CA GLN A 31 -43.48 -15.97 20.75
C GLN A 31 -42.30 -16.13 19.79
N ARG A 32 -42.44 -16.99 18.77
CA ARG A 32 -41.41 -17.17 17.75
C ARG A 32 -41.25 -15.95 16.87
N VAL A 33 -42.35 -15.29 16.49
CA VAL A 33 -42.32 -14.04 15.71
C VAL A 33 -41.62 -12.95 16.51
N GLN A 34 -41.97 -12.76 17.78
CA GLN A 34 -41.32 -11.77 18.64
C GLN A 34 -39.81 -12.03 18.81
N ALA A 35 -39.42 -13.30 18.92
CA ALA A 35 -38.01 -13.70 18.98
C ALA A 35 -37.28 -13.43 17.65
N LEU A 36 -37.95 -13.63 16.51
CA LEU A 36 -37.40 -13.32 15.19
C LEU A 36 -37.24 -11.80 14.99
N ASP A 37 -38.22 -11.00 15.39
CA ASP A 37 -38.16 -9.54 15.30
C ASP A 37 -36.97 -9.00 16.12
N THR A 38 -36.79 -9.51 17.34
CA THR A 38 -35.64 -9.11 18.18
C THR A 38 -34.31 -9.46 17.52
N ARG A 39 -34.21 -10.65 16.91
CA ARG A 39 -33.00 -11.08 16.19
C ARG A 39 -32.76 -10.23 14.95
N LEU A 40 -33.81 -9.91 14.21
CA LEU A 40 -33.74 -9.10 13.00
C LEU A 40 -33.22 -7.70 13.34
N SER A 41 -33.79 -7.04 14.36
CA SER A 41 -33.30 -5.74 14.84
C SER A 41 -31.84 -5.81 15.27
N GLY A 42 -31.42 -6.89 15.95
CA GLY A 42 -30.01 -7.09 16.30
C GLY A 42 -29.08 -7.22 15.09
N VAL A 43 -29.53 -7.92 14.04
CA VAL A 43 -28.78 -8.06 12.79
C VAL A 43 -28.70 -6.71 12.07
N GLU A 44 -29.80 -5.97 11.97
CA GLU A 44 -29.86 -4.64 11.37
C GLU A 44 -28.90 -3.68 12.07
N ASP A 45 -28.96 -3.59 13.41
CA ASP A 45 -28.06 -2.75 14.21
C ASP A 45 -26.59 -3.13 14.01
N SER A 46 -26.29 -4.43 13.96
CA SER A 46 -24.92 -4.91 13.71
C SER A 46 -24.44 -4.51 12.31
N SER A 47 -25.31 -4.63 11.30
CA SER A 47 -25.03 -4.27 9.92
C SER A 47 -24.79 -2.77 9.78
N PHE A 48 -25.62 -1.93 10.42
CA PHE A 48 -25.44 -0.49 10.45
C PHE A 48 -24.11 -0.08 11.10
N LYS A 49 -23.74 -0.72 12.21
CA LYS A 49 -22.45 -0.47 12.89
C LYS A 49 -21.27 -0.85 12.00
N GLN A 50 -21.31 -2.04 11.39
CA GLN A 50 -20.27 -2.50 10.47
C GLN A 50 -20.14 -1.59 9.25
N ALA A 51 -21.25 -1.17 8.64
CA ALA A 51 -21.23 -0.26 7.50
C ALA A 51 -20.61 1.11 7.87
N LYS A 52 -20.92 1.63 9.06
CA LYS A 52 -20.34 2.89 9.55
C LYS A 52 -18.83 2.75 9.81
N GLU A 53 -18.39 1.65 10.42
CA GLU A 53 -16.98 1.37 10.66
C GLU A 53 -16.21 1.21 9.34
N LEU A 54 -16.78 0.49 8.37
CA LEU A 54 -16.16 0.31 7.06
C LEU A 54 -16.00 1.65 6.33
N ARG A 55 -17.04 2.50 6.33
CA ARG A 55 -16.94 3.87 5.76
C ARG A 55 -15.82 4.68 6.40
N ARG A 56 -15.70 4.62 7.73
CA ARG A 56 -14.61 5.30 8.44
C ARG A 56 -13.24 4.78 8.00
N LYS A 57 -13.05 3.46 7.95
CA LYS A 57 -11.79 2.83 7.50
C LYS A 57 -11.44 3.21 6.07
N LEU A 58 -12.44 3.31 5.17
CA LEU A 58 -12.21 3.76 3.79
C LEU A 58 -11.72 5.20 3.71
N VAL A 59 -12.28 6.11 4.53
CA VAL A 59 -11.81 7.51 4.59
C VAL A 59 -10.38 7.59 5.14
N GLU A 60 -10.07 6.83 6.20
CA GLU A 60 -8.71 6.76 6.76
C GLU A 60 -7.71 6.17 5.75
N LEU A 61 -8.12 5.16 4.99
CA LEU A 61 -7.30 4.57 3.92
C LEU A 61 -7.07 5.56 2.78
N GLU A 62 -8.10 6.28 2.34
CA GLU A 62 -7.98 7.30 1.29
C GLU A 62 -7.00 8.41 1.71
N ALA A 63 -7.09 8.89 2.95
CA ALA A 63 -6.16 9.86 3.50
C ALA A 63 -4.71 9.32 3.53
N SER A 64 -4.54 8.06 3.91
CA SER A 64 -3.23 7.39 3.92
C SER A 64 -2.64 7.25 2.52
N ILE A 65 -3.46 6.91 1.52
CA ILE A 65 -3.04 6.83 0.11
C ILE A 65 -2.60 8.21 -0.40
N ARG A 66 -3.35 9.27 -0.11
CA ARG A 66 -2.98 10.63 -0.49
C ARG A 66 -1.65 11.06 0.12
N SER A 67 -1.46 10.80 1.42
CA SER A 67 -0.19 11.09 2.10
C SER A 67 0.99 10.30 1.50
N LEU A 68 0.79 9.02 1.13
CA LEU A 68 1.81 8.24 0.45
C LEU A 68 2.14 8.81 -0.94
N ALA A 69 1.13 9.22 -1.71
CA ALA A 69 1.33 9.84 -3.01
C ALA A 69 2.14 11.14 -2.91
N GLU A 70 1.83 12.00 -1.93
CA GLU A 70 2.61 13.21 -1.66
C GLU A 70 4.07 12.89 -1.32
N ARG A 71 4.31 11.89 -0.46
CA ARG A 71 5.67 11.44 -0.12
C ARG A 71 6.44 10.91 -1.34
N ILE A 72 5.77 10.19 -2.24
CA ILE A 72 6.39 9.70 -3.48
C ILE A 72 6.82 10.87 -4.35
N VAL A 73 5.95 11.86 -4.57
CA VAL A 73 6.30 13.06 -5.35
C VAL A 73 7.49 13.80 -4.75
N THR A 74 7.55 13.93 -3.42
CA THR A 74 8.70 14.55 -2.75
C THR A 74 9.98 13.75 -2.95
N MET A 75 9.91 12.42 -2.82
CA MET A 75 11.07 11.53 -3.08
C MET A 75 11.54 11.61 -4.53
N GLU A 76 10.64 11.63 -5.51
CA GLU A 76 10.98 11.80 -6.92
C GLU A 76 11.72 13.12 -7.16
N SER A 77 11.24 14.22 -6.56
CA SER A 77 11.93 15.51 -6.63
C SER A 77 13.32 15.49 -6.01
N GLU A 78 13.51 14.81 -4.88
CA GLU A 78 14.82 14.66 -4.24
C GLU A 78 15.77 13.80 -5.07
N ILE A 79 15.27 12.72 -5.69
CA ILE A 79 16.04 11.87 -6.60
C ILE A 79 16.49 12.68 -7.82
N ASP A 80 15.63 13.51 -8.40
CA ASP A 80 16.00 14.38 -9.53
C ASP A 80 17.08 15.40 -9.15
N LYS A 81 16.98 15.99 -7.95
CA LYS A 81 18.02 16.88 -7.41
C LYS A 81 19.34 16.15 -7.24
N LEU A 82 19.32 14.95 -6.67
CA LEU A 82 20.51 14.11 -6.51
C LEU A 82 21.12 13.75 -7.88
N ALA A 83 20.29 13.36 -8.85
CA ALA A 83 20.75 13.06 -10.20
C ALA A 83 21.43 14.26 -10.87
N ASN A 84 20.89 15.47 -10.66
CA ASN A 84 21.51 16.70 -11.17
C ASN A 84 22.82 17.04 -10.45
N LEU A 85 22.90 16.87 -9.13
CA LEU A 85 24.14 17.04 -8.37
C LEU A 85 25.20 16.02 -8.80
N MET A 86 24.81 14.77 -9.05
CA MET A 86 25.73 13.75 -9.57
C MET A 86 26.26 14.06 -10.97
N LYS A 87 25.47 14.74 -11.81
CA LYS A 87 25.95 15.23 -13.11
C LYS A 87 26.97 16.37 -12.98
N GLN A 88 26.84 17.19 -11.94
CA GLN A 88 27.74 18.32 -11.66
C GLN A 88 28.98 17.91 -10.85
N ALA A 89 28.91 16.81 -10.09
CA ALA A 89 30.06 16.24 -9.44
C ALA A 89 31.12 15.90 -10.50
N ALA A 90 32.35 16.37 -10.29
CA ALA A 90 33.47 16.20 -11.22
C ALA A 90 33.54 14.74 -11.69
N LYS A 91 33.49 14.53 -13.00
CA LYS A 91 33.62 13.18 -13.54
C LYS A 91 35.00 12.66 -13.17
N GLN A 92 35.15 11.34 -13.03
CA GLN A 92 36.49 10.77 -12.83
C GLN A 92 37.49 11.17 -13.93
N SER A 93 37.01 11.54 -15.12
CA SER A 93 37.82 12.15 -16.18
C SER A 93 38.42 13.49 -15.76
N ASP A 94 37.61 14.36 -15.15
CA ASP A 94 38.00 15.72 -14.79
C ASP A 94 38.99 15.70 -13.62
N LEU A 95 38.82 14.72 -12.71
CA LEU A 95 39.78 14.44 -11.64
C LEU A 95 41.11 13.88 -12.19
N LYS A 96 41.06 13.02 -13.22
CA LYS A 96 42.28 12.51 -13.88
C LYS A 96 43.00 13.59 -14.68
N GLU A 97 42.28 14.51 -15.32
CA GLU A 97 42.89 15.67 -15.99
C GLU A 97 43.55 16.60 -14.96
N LEU A 98 42.87 16.89 -13.85
CA LEU A 98 43.45 17.64 -12.74
C LEU A 98 44.70 16.95 -12.18
N GLU A 99 44.67 15.63 -12.00
CA GLU A 99 45.83 14.84 -11.55
C GLU A 99 46.98 14.89 -12.57
N SER A 100 46.68 14.82 -13.87
CA SER A 100 47.68 14.94 -14.93
C SER A 100 48.25 16.36 -15.05
N MET A 101 47.44 17.40 -14.83
CA MET A 101 47.95 18.78 -14.78
C MET A 101 48.80 18.98 -13.53
N LEU A 102 48.37 18.47 -12.39
CA LEU A 102 49.12 18.55 -11.15
C LEU A 102 50.45 17.79 -11.24
N SER A 103 50.49 16.64 -11.91
CA SER A 103 51.73 15.88 -12.12
C SER A 103 52.73 16.61 -13.03
N LEU A 104 52.24 17.38 -14.02
CA LEU A 104 53.07 18.25 -14.86
C LEU A 104 53.65 19.45 -14.09
N PHE A 105 52.89 20.00 -13.15
CA PHE A 105 53.31 21.14 -12.33
C PHE A 105 54.04 20.75 -11.03
N SER A 106 53.96 19.49 -10.61
CA SER A 106 54.59 19.02 -9.39
C SER A 106 56.11 18.92 -9.60
N PRO A 107 56.93 19.66 -8.82
CA PRO A 107 58.39 19.61 -8.90
C PRO A 107 58.97 18.20 -8.66
N ILE A 108 58.15 17.30 -8.10
CA ILE A 108 58.50 15.93 -7.76
C ILE A 108 58.51 15.02 -9.00
N HIS A 109 57.77 15.37 -10.07
CA HIS A 109 57.66 14.56 -11.31
C HIS A 109 58.14 15.28 -12.58
N SER A 110 58.35 16.59 -12.53
CA SER A 110 58.95 17.36 -13.61
C SER A 110 60.43 17.00 -13.77
N GLN A 111 60.76 16.12 -14.73
CA GLN A 111 62.12 15.98 -15.23
C GLN A 111 62.47 17.22 -16.06
N PHE A 112 63.02 18.25 -15.43
CA PHE A 112 63.51 19.42 -16.14
C PHE A 112 64.78 19.04 -16.90
N VAL A 113 64.64 18.80 -18.19
CA VAL A 113 65.77 18.61 -19.11
C VAL A 113 66.36 19.96 -19.51
N THR A 114 67.67 20.06 -19.49
CA THR A 114 68.38 21.25 -19.94
C THR A 114 68.33 21.38 -21.47
N LYS A 115 68.47 22.61 -21.99
CA LYS A 115 68.46 22.88 -23.45
C LYS A 115 69.45 22.01 -24.25
N GLN A 116 70.54 21.57 -23.63
CA GLN A 116 71.54 20.73 -24.27
C GLN A 116 71.09 19.26 -24.37
N GLU A 117 70.42 18.74 -23.34
CA GLU A 117 69.87 17.38 -23.32
C GLU A 117 68.72 17.23 -24.32
N LEU A 118 67.85 18.25 -24.43
CA LEU A 118 66.77 18.28 -25.43
C LEU A 118 67.31 18.22 -26.87
N LYS A 119 68.40 18.95 -27.15
CA LYS A 119 69.03 18.96 -28.48
C LYS A 119 69.61 17.61 -28.86
N ARG A 120 70.28 16.92 -27.93
CA ARG A 120 70.82 15.57 -28.17
C ARG A 120 69.72 14.56 -28.47
N ALA A 121 68.63 14.58 -27.70
CA ALA A 121 67.49 13.69 -27.93
C ALA A 121 66.81 13.93 -29.30
N LEU A 122 66.72 15.19 -29.74
CA LEU A 122 66.17 15.54 -31.06
C LEU A 122 67.06 15.10 -32.23
N GLU A 123 68.39 15.12 -32.06
CA GLU A 123 69.32 14.62 -33.07
C GLU A 123 69.27 13.09 -33.19
N GLU A 124 69.16 12.37 -32.07
CA GLU A 124 68.95 10.91 -32.07
C GLU A 124 67.61 10.50 -32.68
N LEU A 125 66.55 11.29 -32.50
CA LEU A 125 65.26 11.06 -33.15
C LEU A 125 65.33 11.29 -34.66
N LYS A 126 66.05 12.32 -35.10
CA LYS A 126 66.27 12.57 -36.53
C LYS A 126 67.06 11.45 -37.19
N SER A 127 68.12 10.94 -36.55
CA SER A 127 68.92 9.86 -37.11
C SER A 127 68.15 8.55 -37.24
N LYS A 128 67.23 8.27 -36.30
CA LYS A 128 66.33 7.09 -36.36
C LYS A 128 65.19 7.23 -37.38
N LEU A 129 64.80 8.45 -37.75
CA LEU A 129 63.75 8.69 -38.75
C LEU A 129 64.29 8.74 -40.18
N SER A 130 65.61 8.93 -40.32
CA SER A 130 66.34 8.91 -41.59
C SER A 130 67.10 7.59 -41.85
N ALA A 131 66.77 6.54 -41.09
CA ALA A 131 67.14 5.14 -41.34
C ALA A 131 65.88 4.35 -41.73
#